data_AF-A0AB73C0J4-F1
#
_entry.id   AF-A0AB73C0J4-F1
#
_cell.length_a   1.000
_cell.length_b   1.000
_cell.length_c   1.000
_cell.angle_alpha   90.00
_cell.angle_beta   90.00
_cell.angle_gamma   90.00
#
_symmetry.space_group_name_H-M   'P 1'
#
loop_
_entity.id
_entity.type
_entity.pdbx_description
1 polymer ?
#
loop_
_entity_poly.entity_id
_entity_poly.type
_entity_poly.pdbx_seq_one_letter_code
_entity_poly.pdbx_strand_id
1 'polypeptide(L)'
;MANLSKIKHEKMLEYLEKLKEINNDDENIRAITEIENALNEKKYGLVWEEHSKKVDEMLEYNIRIFVEDETRKIIANENEAYNFLLEGDNLHSLKLLEKTHKGKIDVIYIDPPYNTGKEFVYND
;
A
#
# COMPACT_ATOMS: atom_id res chain seq x y z
N MET A 1 6.08 10.50 0.50
CA MET A 1 6.12 9.10 0.03
C MET A 1 7.03 8.96 -1.18
N ALA A 2 7.82 7.90 -1.27
CA ALA A 2 8.59 7.60 -2.47
C ALA A 2 7.80 6.61 -3.35
N ASN A 3 7.59 6.95 -4.62
CA ASN A 3 7.03 6.04 -5.62
C ASN A 3 8.13 5.05 -6.02
N LEU A 4 8.12 3.85 -5.45
CA LEU A 4 9.13 2.83 -5.66
C LEU A 4 9.07 2.29 -7.09
N SER A 5 7.87 2.20 -7.68
CA SER A 5 7.70 1.79 -9.09
C SER A 5 8.41 2.74 -10.04
N LYS A 6 8.25 4.05 -9.84
CA LYS A 6 8.92 5.09 -10.63
C LYS A 6 10.44 5.07 -10.42
N ILE A 7 10.89 4.96 -9.16
CA ILE A 7 12.33 4.87 -8.86
C ILE A 7 12.96 3.62 -9.49
N LYS A 8 12.27 2.47 -9.43
CA LYS A 8 12.72 1.23 -10.08
C LYS A 8 12.80 1.40 -11.60
N HIS A 9 11.80 2.04 -12.20
CA HIS A 9 11.76 2.32 -13.63
C HIS A 9 12.93 3.22 -14.07
N GLU A 10 13.15 4.33 -13.38
CA GLU A 10 14.25 5.26 -13.65
C GLU A 10 15.62 4.58 -13.52
N LYS A 11 15.84 3.81 -12.44
CA LYS A 11 17.08 3.03 -12.26
C LYS A 11 17.32 2.03 -13.39
N MET A 12 16.25 1.43 -13.91
CA MET A 12 16.37 0.43 -14.98
C MET A 12 16.72 1.08 -16.32
N LEU A 13 16.17 2.26 -16.61
CA LEU A 13 16.57 3.06 -17.78
C LEU A 13 18.03 3.51 -17.71
N GLU A 14 18.47 4.05 -16.56
CA GLU A 14 19.87 4.42 -16.35
C GLU A 14 20.83 3.23 -16.52
N TYR A 15 20.40 2.03 -16.11
CA TYR A 15 21.19 0.82 -16.29
C TYR A 15 21.30 0.42 -17.76
N LEU A 16 20.20 0.52 -18.53
CA LEU A 16 20.19 0.24 -19.96
C LEU A 16 21.07 1.23 -20.74
N GLU A 17 21.07 2.52 -20.38
CA GLU A 17 21.97 3.51 -21.00
C GLU A 17 23.45 3.15 -20.78
N LYS A 18 23.84 2.81 -19.53
CA LYS A 18 25.21 2.36 -19.23
C LYS A 18 25.60 1.12 -20.04
N LEU A 19 24.66 0.19 -20.24
CA LEU A 19 24.91 -1.00 -21.07
C LEU A 19 25.12 -0.65 -22.54
N LYS A 20 24.47 0.39 -23.08
CA LYS A 20 24.71 0.86 -24.46
C LYS A 20 26.10 1.50 -24.61
N GLU A 21 26.59 2.22 -23.59
CA GLU A 21 27.92 2.84 -23.64
C GLU A 21 29.07 1.82 -23.57
N ILE A 22 28.87 0.70 -22.87
CA ILE A 22 29.90 -0.34 -22.69
C ILE A 22 29.94 -1.32 -23.88
N ASN A 23 28.80 -1.55 -24.54
CA ASN A 23 28.69 -2.52 -25.62
C ASN A 23 28.80 -1.85 -27.00
N ASN A 24 29.78 -2.27 -27.81
CA ASN A 24 29.96 -1.81 -29.19
C ASN A 24 29.40 -2.78 -30.25
N ASP A 25 28.72 -3.83 -29.82
CA ASP A 25 28.13 -4.83 -30.71
C ASP A 25 26.70 -4.42 -31.10
N ASP A 26 26.45 -4.29 -32.40
CA ASP A 26 25.16 -3.91 -32.97
C ASP A 26 24.03 -4.85 -32.53
N GLU A 27 24.31 -6.14 -32.29
CA GLU A 27 23.31 -7.10 -31.83
C GLU A 27 22.87 -6.80 -30.40
N ASN A 28 23.82 -6.49 -29.51
CA ASN A 28 23.55 -6.12 -28.13
C ASN A 28 22.81 -4.78 -28.03
N ILE A 29 23.20 -3.79 -28.85
CA ILE A 29 22.54 -2.48 -28.88
C ILE A 29 21.06 -2.61 -29.31
N ARG A 30 20.77 -3.49 -30.28
CA ARG A 30 19.39 -3.79 -30.70
C ARG A 30 18.58 -4.43 -29.58
N ALA A 31 19.11 -5.47 -28.93
CA ALA A 31 18.43 -6.13 -27.82
C ALA A 31 18.13 -5.17 -26.66
N ILE A 32 19.08 -4.29 -26.30
CA ILE A 32 18.87 -3.27 -25.26
C ILE A 32 17.76 -2.29 -25.67
N THR A 33 17.72 -1.88 -26.95
CA THR A 33 16.72 -0.95 -27.46
C THR A 33 15.31 -1.57 -27.48
N GLU A 34 15.19 -2.87 -27.78
CA GLU A 34 13.92 -3.59 -27.68
C GLU A 34 13.39 -3.65 -26.24
N ILE A 35 14.26 -3.91 -25.27
CA ILE A 35 13.91 -3.91 -23.84
C ILE A 35 13.44 -2.51 -23.40
N GLU A 36 14.14 -1.46 -23.81
CA GLU A 36 13.76 -0.08 -23.51
C GLU A 36 12.39 0.29 -24.10
N ASN A 37 12.11 -0.11 -25.35
CA ASN A 37 10.82 0.11 -25.97
C ASN A 37 9.70 -0.63 -25.22
N ALA A 38 9.91 -1.90 -24.86
CA ALA A 38 8.95 -2.69 -24.08
C ALA A 38 8.69 -2.12 -22.68
N LEU A 39 9.68 -1.44 -22.07
CA LEU A 39 9.49 -0.75 -20.80
C LEU A 39 8.68 0.53 -20.93
N ASN A 40 8.91 1.28 -22.01
CA ASN A 40 8.19 2.52 -22.33
C ASN A 40 6.81 2.28 -22.96
N GLU A 41 6.47 1.05 -23.31
CA GLU A 41 5.14 0.70 -23.79
C GLU A 41 4.07 1.08 -22.77
N LYS A 42 3.04 1.78 -23.24
CA LYS A 42 1.92 2.18 -22.39
C LYS A 42 1.16 0.94 -21.96
N LYS A 43 1.22 0.63 -20.67
CA LYS A 43 0.37 -0.39 -20.05
C LYS A 43 -1.05 0.15 -19.95
N TYR A 44 -2.01 -0.58 -20.51
CA TYR A 44 -3.42 -0.30 -20.35
C TYR A 44 -3.97 -1.05 -19.14
N GLY A 45 -4.76 -0.37 -18.30
CA GLY A 45 -5.42 -0.96 -17.13
C GLY A 45 -5.15 -0.19 -15.83
N LEU A 46 -5.62 -0.75 -14.72
CA LEU A 46 -5.31 -0.24 -13.38
C LEU A 46 -3.88 -0.67 -13.02
N VAL A 47 -2.95 0.26 -13.12
CA VAL A 47 -1.56 0.07 -12.72
C VAL A 47 -1.38 0.64 -11.32
N TRP A 48 -1.20 -0.25 -10.34
CA TRP A 48 -0.91 0.14 -8.96
C TRP A 48 0.59 0.38 -8.82
N GLU A 49 0.97 1.62 -8.52
CA GLU A 49 2.34 1.95 -8.17
C GLU A 49 2.61 1.50 -6.73
N GLU A 50 3.75 0.83 -6.52
CA GLU A 50 4.24 0.54 -5.19
C GLU A 50 4.72 1.84 -4.56
N HIS A 51 4.04 2.29 -3.51
CA HIS A 51 4.50 3.37 -2.66
C HIS A 51 4.96 2.77 -1.35
N SER A 52 6.16 3.12 -0.87
CA SER A 52 6.45 2.93 0.55
C SER A 52 5.63 3.97 1.33
N LYS A 53 4.72 3.50 2.17
CA LYS A 53 4.14 4.33 3.23
C LYS A 53 4.95 4.10 4.49
N LYS A 54 5.24 5.19 5.23
CA LYS A 54 5.88 5.09 6.56
C LYS A 54 5.17 4.11 7.49
N VAL A 55 3.85 3.98 7.33
CA VAL A 55 3.01 3.05 8.09
C VAL A 55 3.43 1.59 7.87
N ASP A 56 3.78 1.20 6.64
CA ASP A 56 4.17 -0.17 6.33
C ASP A 56 5.52 -0.53 6.98
N GLU A 57 6.48 0.39 6.93
CA GLU A 57 7.79 0.24 7.60
C GLU A 57 7.64 0.15 9.13
N MET A 58 6.72 0.94 9.71
CA MET A 58 6.46 0.90 11.15
C MET A 58 5.78 -0.40 11.59
N LEU A 59 4.89 -0.96 10.76
CA LEU A 59 4.18 -2.20 11.04
C LEU A 59 5.10 -3.44 11.03
N GLU A 60 6.23 -3.39 10.33
CA GLU A 60 7.19 -4.48 10.27
C GLU A 60 7.89 -4.74 11.62
N TYR A 61 8.15 -3.67 12.38
CA TYR A 61 8.88 -3.74 13.66
C TYR A 61 8.02 -3.45 14.90
N ASN A 62 6.82 -2.88 14.74
CA ASN A 62 5.98 -2.46 15.86
C ASN A 62 4.54 -2.93 15.66
N ILE A 63 4.28 -4.18 16.02
CA ILE A 63 2.91 -4.71 16.04
C ILE A 63 2.18 -4.09 17.22
N ARG A 64 1.35 -3.08 16.94
CA ARG A 64 0.42 -2.53 17.93
C ARG A 64 -0.60 -3.58 18.33
N ILE A 65 -0.90 -3.62 19.62
CA ILE A 65 -1.95 -4.46 20.20
C ILE A 65 -3.07 -3.57 20.72
N PHE A 66 -4.31 -4.07 20.69
CA PHE A 66 -5.42 -3.40 21.35
C PHE A 66 -5.32 -3.61 22.86
N VAL A 67 -5.69 -2.58 23.61
CA VAL A 67 -5.85 -2.61 25.06
C VAL A 67 -7.28 -2.23 25.36
N GLU A 68 -7.97 -3.02 26.18
CA GLU A 68 -9.34 -2.71 26.61
C GLU A 68 -9.29 -1.48 27.54
N ASP A 69 -10.12 -0.48 27.23
CA ASP A 69 -10.37 0.66 28.11
C ASP A 69 -11.65 0.39 28.92
N GLU A 70 -11.47 -0.12 30.14
CA GLU A 70 -12.58 -0.44 31.04
C GLU A 70 -13.45 0.78 31.37
N THR A 71 -12.91 2.00 31.30
CA THR A 71 -13.64 3.23 31.63
C THR A 71 -14.70 3.59 30.58
N ARG A 72 -14.52 3.09 29.34
CA ARG A 72 -15.43 3.31 28.22
C ARG A 72 -16.32 2.11 27.92
N LYS A 73 -16.31 1.09 28.79
CA LYS A 73 -17.13 -0.10 28.63
C LYS A 73 -18.60 0.23 28.79
N ILE A 74 -19.41 -0.13 27.79
CA ILE A 74 -20.86 0.04 27.80
C ILE A 74 -21.49 -1.35 27.95
N ILE A 75 -22.25 -1.55 29.03
CA ILE A 75 -22.94 -2.81 29.31
C ILE A 75 -24.44 -2.56 29.21
N ALA A 76 -25.07 -3.13 28.18
CA ALA A 76 -26.53 -3.13 28.05
C ALA A 76 -27.14 -4.43 28.58
N ASN A 77 -26.52 -5.59 28.29
CA ASN A 77 -26.92 -6.91 28.76
C ASN A 77 -25.69 -7.81 28.86
N GLU A 78 -25.48 -8.47 30.00
CA GLU A 78 -24.32 -9.34 30.23
C GLU A 78 -24.40 -10.69 29.51
N ASN A 79 -25.60 -11.10 29.06
CA ASN A 79 -25.83 -12.38 28.40
C ASN A 79 -25.81 -12.31 26.87
N GLU A 80 -25.58 -11.13 26.30
CA GLU A 80 -25.53 -10.91 24.85
C GLU A 80 -24.09 -10.90 24.32
N ALA A 81 -23.96 -11.03 23.00
CA ALA A 81 -22.66 -10.96 22.34
C ALA A 81 -22.05 -9.55 22.47
N TYR A 82 -20.72 -9.50 22.60
CA TYR A 82 -20.00 -8.24 22.64
C TYR A 82 -19.82 -7.65 21.24
N ASN A 83 -19.98 -6.33 21.15
CA ASN A 83 -19.58 -5.54 19.99
C ASN A 83 -18.28 -4.81 20.30
N PHE A 84 -17.39 -4.68 19.31
CA PHE A 84 -16.11 -3.99 19.47
C PHE A 84 -16.19 -2.57 18.91
N LEU A 85 -15.78 -1.59 19.72
CA LEU A 85 -15.45 -0.25 19.25
C LEU A 85 -13.93 -0.08 19.32
N LEU A 86 -13.29 0.15 18.18
CA LEU A 86 -11.84 0.25 18.08
C LEU A 86 -11.45 1.69 17.82
N GLU A 87 -10.61 2.26 18.69
CA GLU A 87 -10.05 3.60 18.51
C GLU A 87 -8.62 3.49 18.00
N GLY A 88 -8.36 4.07 16.82
CA GLY A 88 -7.04 4.06 16.21
C GLY A 88 -7.08 4.27 14.70
N ASP A 89 -5.90 4.19 14.08
CA ASP A 89 -5.77 4.19 12.63
C ASP A 89 -6.43 2.93 12.03
N ASN A 90 -7.15 3.10 10.92
CA ASN A 90 -7.94 2.02 10.32
C ASN A 90 -7.07 0.91 9.72
N LEU A 91 -5.92 1.24 9.10
CA LEU A 91 -5.03 0.28 8.48
C LEU A 91 -4.37 -0.61 9.54
N HIS A 92 -3.88 0.00 10.61
CA HIS A 92 -3.36 -0.75 11.77
C HIS A 92 -4.42 -1.67 12.37
N SER A 93 -5.63 -1.15 12.54
CA SER A 93 -6.74 -1.89 13.15
C SER A 93 -7.17 -3.09 12.31
N LEU A 94 -7.33 -2.89 11.00
CA LEU A 94 -7.66 -3.96 10.06
C LEU A 94 -6.54 -5.00 9.97
N LYS A 95 -5.27 -4.61 10.05
CA LYS A 95 -4.15 -5.56 10.04
C LYS A 95 -4.17 -6.49 11.25
N LEU A 96 -4.56 -5.98 12.41
CA LEU A 96 -4.71 -6.81 13.61
C LEU A 96 -5.95 -7.70 13.54
N LEU A 97 -7.08 -7.16 13.08
CA LEU A 97 -8.31 -7.92 12.86
C LEU A 97 -8.13 -9.02 11.80
N GLU A 98 -7.28 -8.84 10.79
CA GLU A 98 -6.95 -9.87 9.81
C GLU A 98 -6.52 -11.18 10.50
N LYS A 99 -5.77 -11.10 11.60
CA LYS A 99 -5.28 -12.31 12.30
C LYS A 99 -6.40 -13.14 12.93
N THR A 100 -7.50 -12.52 13.35
CA THR A 100 -8.56 -13.17 14.15
C THR A 100 -9.89 -13.32 13.40
N HIS A 101 -10.17 -12.44 12.44
CA HIS A 101 -11.44 -12.29 11.75
C HIS A 101 -11.36 -12.50 10.23
N LYS A 102 -10.22 -12.97 9.70
CA LYS A 102 -10.09 -13.31 8.27
C LYS A 102 -11.15 -14.33 7.85
N GLY A 103 -11.92 -13.96 6.83
CA GLY A 103 -13.00 -14.78 6.29
C GLY A 103 -14.24 -14.89 7.18
N LYS A 104 -14.35 -14.07 8.24
CA LYS A 104 -15.49 -14.08 9.19
C LYS A 104 -16.39 -12.85 9.11
N ILE A 105 -16.11 -11.92 8.19
CA ILE A 105 -16.88 -10.68 8.03
C ILE A 105 -17.85 -10.85 6.86
N ASP A 106 -19.15 -10.80 7.15
CA ASP A 106 -20.19 -10.96 6.14
C ASP A 106 -20.43 -9.69 5.33
N VAL A 107 -20.41 -8.52 5.99
CA VAL A 107 -20.71 -7.22 5.39
C VAL A 107 -19.76 -6.15 5.92
N ILE A 108 -19.28 -5.29 5.02
CA ILE A 108 -18.48 -4.11 5.35
C ILE A 108 -19.21 -2.88 4.80
N TYR A 109 -19.46 -1.89 5.66
CA TYR A 109 -19.97 -0.58 5.28
C TYR A 109 -18.93 0.48 5.65
N ILE A 110 -18.56 1.31 4.68
CA ILE A 110 -17.61 2.43 4.86
C ILE A 110 -18.12 3.67 4.15
N ASP A 111 -17.88 4.82 4.76
CA ASP A 111 -18.13 6.16 4.18
C ASP A 111 -16.80 6.93 4.14
N PRO A 112 -15.89 6.61 3.19
CA PRO A 112 -14.59 7.24 3.11
C PRO A 112 -14.69 8.67 2.54
N PRO A 113 -13.70 9.54 2.80
CA PRO A 113 -13.69 10.89 2.22
C PRO A 113 -13.63 10.84 0.69
N TYR A 114 -14.57 11.51 0.02
CA TYR A 114 -14.74 11.49 -1.44
C TYR A 114 -13.73 12.34 -2.24
N ASN A 115 -12.75 12.95 -1.56
CA ASN A 115 -11.70 13.78 -2.18
C ASN A 115 -12.24 14.87 -3.15
N THR A 116 -13.31 15.56 -2.76
CA THR A 116 -13.99 16.59 -3.58
C THR A 116 -13.22 17.92 -3.66
N GLY A 117 -11.96 17.96 -3.20
CA GLY A 117 -11.07 19.12 -3.24
C GLY A 117 -11.31 20.18 -2.15
N LYS A 118 -12.34 20.04 -1.29
CA LYS A 118 -12.62 20.97 -0.19
C LYS A 118 -12.38 20.41 1.21
N GLU A 119 -12.41 19.09 1.39
CA GLU A 119 -12.53 18.49 2.73
C GLU A 119 -11.34 17.61 3.16
N PHE A 120 -10.46 17.19 2.24
CA PHE A 120 -9.39 16.26 2.60
C PHE A 120 -8.13 16.45 1.76
N VAL A 121 -7.00 16.61 2.44
CA VAL A 121 -5.65 16.53 1.86
C VAL A 121 -4.96 15.36 2.55
N TYR A 122 -4.41 14.43 1.78
CA TYR A 122 -3.59 13.35 2.33
C TYR A 122 -2.37 13.97 3.04
N ASN A 123 -2.25 13.74 4.35
CA ASN A 123 -1.12 14.23 5.16
C ASN A 123 0.03 13.22 5.25
N ASP A 124 -0.05 12.12 4.50
CA ASP A 124 0.84 10.94 4.62
C ASP A 124 2.02 10.96 3.63
#